data_AF-A0A812JHU3-F1
#
_entry.id   AF-A0A812JHU3-F1
#
_cell.length_a   1.000
_cell.length_b   1.000
_cell.length_c   1.000
_cell.angle_alpha   90.00
_cell.angle_beta   90.00
_cell.angle_gamma   90.00
#
_symmetry.space_group_name_H-M   'P 1'
#
loop_
_entity.id
_entity.type
_entity.pdbx_description
1 polymer ?
#
loop_
_entity_poly.entity_id
_entity_poly.type
_entity_poly.pdbx_seq_one_letter_code
_entity_poly.pdbx_strand_id
1 'polypeptide(L)'
;MMATLVSQFAKAGSLLSAVTGLPEAGLSAALAAGLSALTWRSSSSTTTSVNGWLTLGFVIACVALFTVGVPLADWSRLSRASWLACLPSFPTILQLFVYLEVIPTLGTLLKMDARRMKRAILIGSAT
;
A
#
# COMPACT_ATOMS: atom_id res chain seq x y z
N MET A 1 -3.85 -13.14 -4.84
CA MET A 1 -3.25 -13.09 -3.49
C MET A 1 -1.75 -13.43 -3.45
N MET A 2 -1.26 -14.59 -3.90
CA MET A 2 0.18 -14.90 -3.78
C MET A 2 1.07 -14.02 -4.67
N ALA A 3 0.66 -13.75 -5.92
CA ALA A 3 1.42 -12.86 -6.82
C ALA A 3 1.48 -11.40 -6.32
N THR A 4 0.40 -10.92 -5.69
CA THR A 4 0.37 -9.57 -5.10
C THR A 4 1.30 -9.49 -3.88
N LEU A 5 1.33 -10.50 -3.01
CA LEU A 5 2.28 -10.55 -1.90
C LEU A 5 3.74 -10.51 -2.37
N VAL A 6 4.11 -11.34 -3.36
CA VAL A 6 5.48 -11.35 -3.91
C VAL A 6 5.86 -9.98 -4.49
N SER A 7 4.93 -9.32 -5.19
CA SER A 7 5.16 -7.97 -5.71
C SER A 7 5.40 -6.94 -4.60
N GLN A 8 4.65 -7.00 -3.49
CA GLN A 8 4.84 -6.10 -2.36
C GLN A 8 6.19 -6.33 -1.66
N PHE A 9 6.60 -7.59 -1.47
CA PHE A 9 7.91 -7.91 -0.90
C PHE A 9 9.07 -7.48 -1.81
N ALA A 10 8.93 -7.66 -3.13
CA ALA A 10 9.92 -7.20 -4.10
C ALA A 10 10.05 -5.66 -4.06
N LYS A 11 8.91 -4.94 -4.02
CA LYS A 11 8.89 -3.47 -3.91
C LYS A 11 9.54 -2.99 -2.61
N ALA A 12 9.21 -3.62 -1.49
CA ALA A 12 9.83 -3.31 -0.20
C ALA A 12 11.34 -3.55 -0.22
N GLY A 13 11.78 -4.66 -0.83
CA GLY A 13 13.20 -4.97 -1.03
C GLY A 13 13.93 -3.93 -1.89
N SER A 14 13.32 -3.48 -2.99
CA SER A 14 13.89 -2.42 -3.84
C SER A 14 14.00 -1.06 -3.14
N LEU A 15 13.02 -0.70 -2.29
CA LEU A 15 13.08 0.53 -1.50
C LEU A 15 14.18 0.46 -0.44
N LEU A 16 14.34 -0.70 0.20
CA LEU A 16 15.38 -0.90 1.19
C LEU A 16 16.77 -0.93 0.54
N SER A 17 16.88 -1.52 -0.65
CA SER A 17 18.10 -1.48 -1.47
C SER A 17 18.46 -0.06 -1.87
N ALA A 18 17.49 0.76 -2.27
CA ALA A 18 17.72 2.16 -2.62
C ALA A 18 18.26 3.00 -1.44
N VAL A 19 17.93 2.63 -0.20
CA VAL A 19 18.41 3.32 1.01
C VAL A 19 19.76 2.76 1.50
N THR A 20 19.99 1.46 1.37
CA THR A 20 21.15 0.77 1.97
C THR A 20 22.26 0.41 0.98
N GLY A 21 22.00 0.49 -0.33
CA GLY A 21 22.93 0.09 -1.39
C GLY A 21 23.18 -1.42 -1.52
N LEU A 22 22.47 -2.24 -0.75
CA LEU A 22 22.62 -3.70 -0.69
C LEU A 22 21.80 -4.41 -1.78
N PRO A 23 22.16 -5.65 -2.17
CA PRO A 23 21.48 -6.38 -3.25
C PRO A 23 20.01 -6.68 -2.96
N GLU A 24 19.14 -6.35 -3.93
CA GLU A 24 17.67 -6.41 -3.83
C GLU A 24 17.14 -7.82 -3.50
N ALA A 25 17.72 -8.86 -4.09
CA ALA A 25 17.29 -10.25 -3.90
C ALA A 25 17.54 -10.74 -2.46
N GLY A 26 18.65 -10.32 -1.84
CA GLY A 26 18.97 -10.69 -0.46
C GLY A 26 18.06 -9.98 0.55
N LEU A 27 17.79 -8.70 0.33
CA LEU A 27 16.95 -7.89 1.21
C LEU A 27 15.48 -8.30 1.16
N SER A 28 14.93 -8.55 -0.03
CA SER A 28 13.55 -9.00 -0.19
C SER A 28 13.31 -10.36 0.46
N ALA A 29 14.24 -11.32 0.29
CA ALA A 29 14.17 -12.62 0.94
C ALA A 29 14.29 -12.51 2.47
N ALA A 30 15.20 -11.67 2.98
CA ALA A 30 15.37 -11.44 4.41
C ALA A 30 14.12 -10.80 5.05
N LEU A 31 13.51 -9.82 4.38
CA LEU A 31 12.25 -9.20 4.81
C LEU A 31 11.10 -10.21 4.86
N ALA A 32 10.95 -11.03 3.82
CA ALA A 32 9.93 -12.07 3.77
C ALA A 32 10.12 -13.10 4.89
N ALA A 33 11.35 -13.58 5.11
CA ALA A 33 11.66 -14.52 6.18
C ALA A 33 11.44 -13.91 7.57
N GLY A 34 11.89 -12.67 7.79
CA GLY A 34 11.75 -11.96 9.06
C GLY A 34 10.29 -11.69 9.43
N LEU A 35 9.49 -11.19 8.49
CA LEU A 35 8.06 -10.96 8.71
C LEU A 35 7.29 -12.28 8.90
N SER A 36 7.66 -13.34 8.18
CA SER A 36 7.05 -14.67 8.36
C SER A 36 7.36 -15.26 9.75
N ALA A 37 8.60 -15.13 10.22
CA ALA A 37 8.98 -15.56 11.56
C ALA A 37 8.29 -14.73 12.66
N LEU A 38 8.14 -13.42 12.44
CA LEU A 38 7.47 -12.53 13.39
C LEU A 38 5.97 -12.80 13.49
N THR A 39 5.32 -13.06 12.35
CA THR A 39 3.89 -13.39 12.30
C THR A 39 3.60 -14.78 12.87
N TRP A 40 4.51 -15.75 12.70
CA TRP A 40 4.39 -17.07 13.34
C TRP A 40 4.38 -17.00 14.87
N ARG A 41 5.13 -16.06 15.46
CA ARG A 41 5.20 -15.88 16.92
C ARG A 41 4.16 -14.90 17.48
N SER A 42 3.49 -14.11 16.64
CA SER A 42 2.60 -13.03 17.09
C SER A 42 1.17 -13.49 17.32
N SER A 43 0.54 -12.99 18.38
CA SER A 43 -0.91 -13.14 18.61
C SER A 43 -1.71 -12.26 17.64
N SER A 44 -2.92 -12.70 17.26
CA SER A 44 -3.81 -11.99 16.33
C SER A 44 -4.12 -10.55 16.75
N SER A 45 -4.14 -10.27 18.06
CA SER A 45 -4.34 -8.93 18.62
C SER A 45 -3.14 -8.00 18.34
N THR A 46 -1.92 -8.53 18.45
CA THR A 46 -0.69 -7.77 18.19
C THR A 46 -0.59 -7.40 16.71
N THR A 47 -0.88 -8.35 15.82
CA THR A 47 -0.88 -8.11 14.36
C THR A 47 -1.89 -7.02 13.97
N THR A 48 -3.09 -7.04 14.57
CA THR A 48 -4.12 -6.03 14.30
C THR A 48 -3.68 -4.63 14.75
N SER A 49 -3.06 -4.53 15.93
CA SER A 49 -2.57 -3.25 16.47
C SER A 49 -1.43 -2.68 15.63
N VAL A 50 -0.47 -3.52 15.25
CA VAL A 50 0.66 -3.12 14.39
C VAL A 50 0.17 -2.64 13.02
N ASN A 51 -0.81 -3.34 12.42
CA ASN A 51 -1.40 -2.91 11.16
C ASN A 51 -2.08 -1.54 11.26
N GLY A 52 -2.75 -1.26 12.38
CA GLY A 52 -3.33 0.06 12.65
C GLY A 52 -2.27 1.17 12.68
N TRP A 53 -1.16 0.95 13.38
CA TRP A 53 -0.05 1.91 13.42
C TRP A 53 0.64 2.09 12.07
N LEU A 54 0.85 1.01 11.30
CA LEU A 54 1.41 1.10 9.95
C LEU A 54 0.50 1.93 9.03
N THR A 55 -0.82 1.73 9.13
CA THR A 55 -1.80 2.46 8.32
C THR A 55 -1.75 3.95 8.66
N LEU A 56 -1.68 4.30 9.95
CA LEU A 56 -1.55 5.69 10.39
C LEU A 56 -0.26 6.32 9.87
N GLY A 57 0.87 5.61 9.96
CA GLY A 57 2.16 6.07 9.44
C GLY A 57 2.12 6.30 7.92
N PHE A 58 1.46 5.41 7.17
CA PHE A 58 1.26 5.57 5.73
C PHE A 58 0.45 6.84 5.40
N VAL A 59 -0.66 7.08 6.11
CA VAL A 59 -1.48 8.30 5.93
C VAL A 59 -0.65 9.56 6.21
N ILE A 60 0.12 9.58 7.29
CA ILE A 60 1.00 10.71 7.63
C ILE A 60 2.04 10.94 6.53
N ALA A 61 2.67 9.88 6.03
CA ALA A 61 3.64 9.98 4.94
C ALA A 61 3.01 10.53 3.66
N CYS A 62 1.80 10.10 3.31
CA CYS A 62 1.05 10.65 2.17
C CYS A 62 0.76 12.15 2.36
N VAL A 63 0.25 12.54 3.53
CA VAL A 63 -0.04 13.96 3.83
C VAL A 63 1.24 14.80 3.76
N ALA A 64 2.35 14.30 4.32
CA ALA A 64 3.65 14.98 4.23
C ALA A 64 4.13 15.12 2.78
N LEU A 65 3.98 14.05 1.97
CA LEU A 65 4.35 14.06 0.56
C LEU A 65 3.53 15.09 -0.23
N PHE A 66 2.22 15.20 0.00
CA PHE A 66 1.39 16.18 -0.70
C PHE A 66 1.67 17.61 -0.21
N THR A 67 1.76 17.83 1.10
CA THR A 67 1.99 19.17 1.66
C THR A 67 3.33 19.77 1.26
N VAL A 68 4.38 18.94 1.17
CA VAL A 68 5.73 19.37 0.78
C VAL A 68 5.95 19.26 -0.74
N GLY A 69 5.39 18.23 -1.38
CA GLY A 69 5.61 17.95 -2.80
C GLY A 69 4.85 18.87 -3.76
N VAL A 70 3.61 19.26 -3.42
CA VAL A 70 2.78 20.18 -4.23
C VAL A 70 3.49 21.54 -4.47
N PRO A 71 4.06 22.23 -3.47
CA PRO A 71 4.75 23.50 -3.71
C PRO A 71 6.09 23.34 -4.46
N LEU A 72 6.72 22.17 -4.39
CA LEU A 72 7.97 21.86 -5.11
C LEU A 72 7.73 21.30 -6.52
N ALA A 73 6.48 21.02 -6.89
CA ALA A 73 6.14 20.41 -8.17
C ALA A 73 6.27 21.42 -9.31
N ASP A 74 6.97 21.02 -10.37
CA ASP A 74 7.08 21.78 -11.61
C ASP A 74 5.83 21.58 -12.46
N TRP A 75 4.80 22.38 -12.20
CA TRP A 75 3.50 22.33 -12.87
C TRP A 75 3.59 22.56 -14.39
N SER A 76 4.68 23.17 -14.87
CA SER A 76 4.91 23.40 -16.30
C SER A 76 5.13 22.09 -17.08
N ARG A 77 5.50 21.00 -16.40
CA ARG A 77 5.69 19.68 -17.02
C ARG A 77 4.38 18.95 -17.31
N LEU A 78 3.26 19.34 -16.69
CA LEU A 78 1.95 18.75 -16.97
C LEU A 78 1.51 19.00 -18.42
N SER A 79 1.86 20.15 -19.00
CA SER A 79 1.45 20.50 -20.37
C SER A 79 2.26 19.80 -21.47
N ARG A 80 3.40 19.19 -21.10
CA ARG A 80 4.24 18.38 -22.01
C ARG A 80 4.04 16.87 -21.83
N ALA A 81 3.08 16.45 -21.00
CA ALA A 81 2.84 15.05 -20.73
C ALA A 81 2.30 14.32 -21.97
N SER A 82 3.02 13.30 -22.43
CA SER A 82 2.54 12.40 -23.47
C SER A 82 1.56 11.40 -22.86
N TRP A 83 0.26 11.69 -22.97
CA TRP A 83 -0.81 10.84 -22.42
C TRP A 83 -0.75 9.38 -22.93
N LEU A 84 -0.23 9.16 -24.15
CA LEU A 84 0.01 7.81 -24.68
C LEU A 84 1.11 7.03 -23.92
N ALA A 85 2.07 7.71 -23.30
CA ALA A 85 3.10 7.04 -22.48
C ALA A 85 2.55 6.56 -21.13
N CYS A 86 1.32 6.95 -20.76
CA CYS A 86 0.64 6.51 -19.54
C CYS A 86 -0.04 5.12 -19.70
N LEU A 87 -0.36 4.71 -20.93
CA LEU A 87 -0.95 3.39 -21.25
C LEU A 87 -0.22 2.19 -20.62
N PRO A 88 1.13 2.07 -20.69
CA PRO A 88 1.84 0.96 -20.04
C PRO A 88 1.77 0.99 -18.51
N SER A 89 1.48 2.14 -17.89
CA SER A 89 1.26 2.26 -16.43
C SER A 89 -0.19 1.97 -16.01
N PHE A 90 -1.11 1.84 -16.98
CA PHE A 90 -2.52 1.58 -16.73
C PHE A 90 -2.78 0.30 -15.89
N PRO A 91 -2.10 -0.83 -16.13
CA PRO A 91 -2.29 -2.03 -15.29
C PRO A 91 -1.91 -1.78 -13.82
N THR A 92 -0.88 -0.97 -13.56
CA THR A 92 -0.49 -0.59 -12.21
C THR A 92 -1.53 0.31 -11.53
N ILE A 93 -2.18 1.20 -12.30
CA ILE A 93 -3.29 2.01 -11.80
C ILE A 93 -4.49 1.13 -11.49
N LEU A 94 -4.80 0.14 -12.33
CA LEU A 94 -5.86 -0.83 -12.06
C LEU A 94 -5.62 -1.64 -10.79
N GLN A 95 -4.36 -1.84 -10.40
CA GLN A 95 -4.03 -2.51 -9.16
C GLN A 95 -4.40 -1.70 -7.90
N LEU A 96 -4.60 -0.37 -8.01
CA LEU A 96 -5.19 0.43 -6.93
C LEU A 96 -6.67 0.06 -6.69
N PHE A 97 -7.37 -0.44 -7.71
CA PHE A 97 -8.75 -0.93 -7.58
C PHE A 97 -8.86 -2.31 -6.91
N VAL A 98 -7.74 -2.91 -6.46
CA VAL A 98 -7.75 -4.07 -5.56
C VAL A 98 -8.51 -3.80 -4.26
N TYR A 99 -8.87 -2.54 -3.95
CA TYR A 99 -9.88 -2.20 -2.95
C TYR A 99 -11.19 -3.02 -3.08
N LEU A 100 -11.55 -3.47 -4.28
CA LEU A 100 -12.69 -4.38 -4.49
C LEU A 100 -12.49 -5.75 -3.79
N GLU A 101 -11.26 -6.22 -3.62
CA GLU A 101 -10.93 -7.45 -2.86
C GLU A 101 -11.03 -7.25 -1.34
N VAL A 102 -10.96 -6.00 -0.85
CA VAL A 102 -11.08 -5.67 0.58
C VAL A 102 -12.53 -5.72 1.05
N ILE A 103 -13.51 -5.49 0.15
CA ILE A 103 -14.95 -5.48 0.47
C ILE A 103 -15.43 -6.78 1.14
N PRO A 104 -15.18 -8.00 0.61
CA PRO A 104 -15.59 -9.23 1.27
C PRO A 104 -14.90 -9.44 2.63
N THR A 105 -13.66 -8.97 2.78
CA THR A 105 -12.90 -9.01 4.04
C THR A 105 -13.47 -8.04 5.08
N LEU A 106 -13.91 -6.86 4.65
CA LEU A 106 -14.69 -5.95 5.49
C LEU A 106 -16.04 -6.57 5.86
N GLY A 107 -16.66 -7.34 4.96
CA GLY A 107 -17.89 -8.06 5.24
C GLY A 107 -17.76 -9.06 6.38
N THR A 108 -16.66 -9.80 6.43
CA THR A 108 -16.39 -10.73 7.53
C THR A 108 -16.00 -9.99 8.82
N LEU A 109 -15.19 -8.92 8.75
CA LEU A 109 -14.83 -8.12 9.93
C LEU A 109 -16.02 -7.38 10.56
N LEU A 110 -16.94 -6.87 9.74
CA LEU A 110 -18.12 -6.12 10.20
C LEU A 110 -19.36 -7.00 10.40
N LYS A 111 -19.20 -8.33 10.46
CA LYS A 111 -20.30 -9.31 10.64
C LYS A 111 -21.46 -9.12 9.63
N MET A 112 -21.14 -8.71 8.40
CA MET A 112 -22.10 -8.41 7.33
C MET A 112 -23.14 -7.32 7.65
N ASP A 113 -22.82 -6.38 8.56
CA ASP A 113 -23.68 -5.20 8.76
C ASP A 113 -23.54 -4.23 7.57
N ALA A 114 -24.53 -4.26 6.68
CA ALA A 114 -24.58 -3.46 5.47
C ALA A 114 -24.51 -1.94 5.72
N ARG A 115 -24.98 -1.43 6.87
CA ARG A 115 -24.93 0.01 7.17
C ARG A 115 -23.51 0.44 7.53
N ARG A 116 -22.81 -0.36 8.32
CA ARG A 116 -21.42 -0.08 8.70
C ARG A 116 -20.45 -0.26 7.54
N MET A 117 -20.69 -1.26 6.69
CA MET A 117 -19.91 -1.44 5.46
C MET A 117 -20.06 -0.24 4.51
N LYS A 118 -21.29 0.23 4.27
CA LYS A 118 -21.52 1.43 3.44
C LYS A 118 -20.82 2.66 4.00
N ARG A 119 -20.88 2.87 5.33
CA ARG A 119 -20.14 3.97 5.98
C ARG A 119 -18.63 3.85 5.83
N ALA A 120 -18.06 2.66 6.03
CA ALA A 120 -16.62 2.44 5.89
C ALA A 120 -16.15 2.73 4.45
N ILE A 121 -16.92 2.31 3.44
CA ILE A 121 -16.63 2.58 2.03
C ILE A 121 -16.77 4.08 1.74
N LEU A 122 -17.86 4.72 2.15
CA LEU A 122 -18.08 6.16 1.92
C LEU A 122 -17.01 7.03 2.57
N ILE A 123 -16.62 6.71 3.81
CA ILE A 123 -15.59 7.45 4.53
C ILE A 123 -14.23 7.21 3.87
N GLY A 124 -13.89 5.96 3.53
CA GLY A 124 -12.62 5.62 2.91
C GLY A 124 -12.46 6.09 1.46
N SER A 125 -13.55 6.29 0.70
CA SER A 125 -13.51 6.84 -0.66
C SER A 125 -13.55 8.37 -0.72
N ALA A 126 -13.96 9.03 0.37
CA ALA A 126 -14.01 10.50 0.44
C ALA A 126 -12.69 11.13 0.94
N THR A 127 -11.76 10.31 1.44
CA THR A 127 -10.37 10.67 1.79
C THR A 127 -9.41 10.27 0.68
#